data_AF-A0A2V8P0U8-F1
#
_entry.id   AF-A0A2V8P0U8-F1
#
_cell.length_a   1.000
_cell.length_b   1.000
_cell.length_c   1.000
_cell.angle_alpha   90.00
_cell.angle_beta   90.00
_cell.angle_gamma   90.00
#
_symmetry.space_group_name_H-M   'P 1'
#
loop_
_entity.id
_entity.type
_entity.pdbx_description
1 polymer ?
#
loop_
_entity_poly.entity_id
_entity_poly.type
_entity_poly.pdbx_seq_one_letter_code
_entity_poly.pdbx_strand_id
1 'polypeptide(L)' 'MREMPENERELFTQSVAEEIMYQREAALRLVEAQGGLALDVTAAALAPKLLETYLRVKERGLL' A
#
# COMPACT_ATOMS: atom_id res chain seq x y z
N MET A 1 1.48 -0.31 -22.59
CA MET A 1 0.06 -0.75 -22.64
C MET A 1 -0.22 -1.47 -21.34
N ARG A 2 -1.36 -1.20 -20.68
CA ARG A 2 -1.80 -1.97 -19.51
C ARG A 2 -2.30 -3.30 -20.06
N GLU A 3 -1.58 -4.39 -19.81
CA GLU A 3 -2.07 -5.72 -20.17
C GLU A 3 -3.36 -5.96 -19.38
N MET A 4 -4.42 -6.34 -20.08
CA MET A 4 -5.68 -6.68 -19.41
C MET A 4 -5.50 -8.03 -18.73
N PRO A 5 -5.88 -8.15 -17.44
CA PRO A 5 -5.76 -9.42 -16.74
C PRO A 5 -6.66 -10.45 -17.43
N GLU A 6 -6.10 -11.62 -17.72
CA GLU A 6 -6.78 -12.67 -18.49
C GLU A 6 -7.63 -13.58 -17.60
N ASN A 7 -7.41 -13.52 -16.29
CA ASN A 7 -8.13 -14.34 -15.30
C ASN A 7 -8.32 -13.62 -13.96
N GLU A 8 -9.22 -14.17 -13.13
CA GLU A 8 -9.57 -13.60 -11.82
C GLU A 8 -8.36 -13.46 -10.87
N ARG A 9 -7.37 -14.36 -10.97
CA ARG A 9 -6.16 -14.30 -10.14
C ARG A 9 -5.27 -13.12 -10.53
N GLU A 10 -5.12 -12.86 -11.82
CA GLU A 10 -4.39 -11.69 -12.33
C GLU A 10 -5.13 -10.40 -11.99
N LEU A 11 -6.46 -10.38 -12.14
CA LEU A 11 -7.27 -9.25 -11.76
C LEU A 11 -7.11 -8.94 -10.26
N PHE A 12 -7.20 -9.97 -9.40
CA PHE A 12 -6.98 -9.82 -7.96
C PHE A 12 -5.56 -9.31 -7.66
N THR A 13 -4.54 -9.88 -8.29
CA THR A 13 -3.14 -9.48 -8.09
C THR A 13 -2.94 -8.02 -8.48
N GLN A 14 -3.50 -7.62 -9.61
CA GLN A 14 -3.44 -6.26 -10.11
C GLN A 14 -4.18 -5.30 -9.17
N SER A 15 -5.39 -5.63 -8.72
CA SER A 15 -6.16 -4.81 -7.78
C SER A 15 -5.45 -4.64 -6.44
N VAL A 16 -4.83 -5.70 -5.91
CA VAL A 16 -4.02 -5.62 -4.69
C VAL A 16 -2.80 -4.73 -4.90
N ALA A 17 -2.11 -4.85 -6.03
CA ALA A 17 -0.97 -3.99 -6.35
C ALA A 17 -1.37 -2.50 -6.42
N GLU A 18 -2.51 -2.21 -7.04
CA GLU A 18 -3.06 -0.85 -7.15
C GLU A 18 -3.43 -0.28 -5.78
N GLU A 19 -4.07 -1.08 -4.93
CA GLU A 19 -4.40 -0.68 -3.57
C GLU A 19 -3.14 -0.40 -2.73
N ILE A 20 -2.11 -1.25 -2.82
CA ILE A 20 -0.83 -1.02 -2.12
C ILE A 20 -0.19 0.31 -2.56
N MET A 21 -0.21 0.59 -3.86
CA MET A 21 0.32 1.84 -4.40
C MET A 21 -0.47 3.06 -3.92
N TYR A 22 -1.80 2.97 -3.93
CA TYR A 22 -2.68 4.02 -3.43
C TYR A 22 -2.45 4.30 -1.94
N GLN A 23 -2.38 3.25 -1.11
CA GLN A 23 -2.12 3.38 0.32
C GLN A 23 -0.74 3.97 0.62
N ARG A 24 0.29 3.58 -0.15
CA ARG A 24 1.63 4.15 -0.04
C ARG A 24 1.62 5.65 -0.34
N GLU A 25 0.95 6.08 -1.39
CA GLU A 25 0.86 7.49 -1.77
C GLU A 25 0.05 8.31 -0.75
N ALA A 26 -1.05 7.76 -0.24
CA ALA A 26 -1.83 8.38 0.83
C ALA A 26 -1.01 8.54 2.12
N ALA A 27 -0.27 7.51 2.52
CA ALA A 27 0.61 7.56 3.68
C ALA A 27 1.73 8.59 3.51
N LEU A 28 2.33 8.68 2.32
CA LEU A 28 3.32 9.70 2.00
C LEU A 28 2.71 11.09 2.16
N ARG A 29 1.58 11.39 1.50
CA ARG A 29 0.90 12.68 1.62
C ARG A 29 0.57 13.08 3.06
N LEU A 30 0.17 12.12 3.91
CA LEU A 30 -0.07 12.38 5.32
C LEU A 30 1.21 12.81 6.06
N VAL A 31 2.33 12.16 5.76
CA VAL A 31 3.65 12.52 6.31
C VAL A 31 4.09 13.90 5.81
N GLU A 32 3.89 14.19 4.52
CA GLU A 32 4.18 15.50 3.92
C GLU A 32 3.36 16.61 4.60
N ALA A 33 2.05 16.39 4.77
CA ALA A 33 1.12 17.35 5.37
C ALA A 33 1.45 17.64 6.86
N GLN A 34 2.07 16.70 7.57
CA GLN A 34 2.53 16.89 8.95
C GLN A 34 3.94 17.51 9.04
N GLY A 35 4.53 17.91 7.90
CA GLY A 35 5.87 18.50 7.85
C GLY A 35 7.01 17.47 7.95
N GLY A 36 6.70 16.17 7.86
CA GLY A 36 7.67 15.08 7.98
C GLY A 36 8.63 14.94 6.79
N LEU A 37 8.41 15.70 5.71
CA LEU A 37 9.30 15.76 4.54
C LEU A 37 10.66 16.42 4.84
N ALA A 38 10.79 17.18 5.93
CA ALA A 38 11.99 17.95 6.21
C ALA A 38 13.09 17.16 6.94
N LEU A 39 12.76 16.03 7.59
CA LEU A 39 13.70 15.26 8.42
C LEU A 39 13.32 13.77 8.43
N ASP A 40 14.03 12.92 7.68
CA ASP A 40 14.21 11.48 7.97
C ASP A 40 12.98 10.56 8.13
N VAL A 41 12.03 10.55 7.19
CA VAL A 41 11.17 9.36 7.03
C VAL A 41 11.78 8.43 5.99
N THR A 42 12.90 7.78 6.35
CA THR A 42 13.43 6.64 5.59
C THR A 42 12.34 5.60 5.43
N ALA A 43 12.15 5.08 4.22
CA ALA A 43 11.16 4.04 3.87
C ALA A 43 11.16 2.82 4.83
N ALA A 44 12.26 2.59 5.55
CA ALA A 44 12.39 1.63 6.64
C ALA A 44 11.38 1.83 7.80
N ALA A 45 10.96 3.07 8.10
CA ALA A 45 9.97 3.34 9.13
C ALA A 45 8.52 3.10 8.64
N LEU A 46 8.29 3.13 7.32
CA LEU A 46 6.97 2.96 6.72
C LEU A 46 6.63 1.49 6.50
N ALA A 47 7.63 0.66 6.20
CA ALA A 47 7.44 -0.76 5.91
C ALA A 47 6.73 -1.55 7.03
N PRO A 48 7.05 -1.38 8.33
CA PRO A 48 6.37 -2.08 9.41
C PRO A 48 4.89 -1.70 9.53
N LYS A 49 4.56 -0.40 9.41
CA LYS A 49 3.18 0.10 9.48
C LYS A 49 2.31 -0.38 8.32
N LEU A 50 2.87 -0.42 7.12
CA LEU A 50 2.18 -0.94 5.94
C LEU A 50 1.94 -2.44 6.05
N LEU A 51 2.94 -3.21 6.52
CA LEU A 51 2.80 -4.65 6.75
C LEU A 51 1.75 -4.96 7.82
N GLU A 52 1.75 -4.22 8.93
CA GLU A 52 0.77 -4.38 10.00
C GLU A 52 -0.66 -4.07 9.52
N THR A 53 -0.81 -3.05 8.67
CA THR A 53 -2.10 -2.71 8.06
C THR A 53 -2.56 -3.80 7.10
N TYR A 54 -1.66 -4.32 6.26
CA TYR A 54 -1.95 -5.46 5.38
C TYR A 54 -2.37 -6.70 6.17
N LEU A 55 -1.66 -7.05 7.24
CA LEU A 55 -2.02 -8.19 8.11
C LEU A 55 -3.37 -7.98 8.79
N ARG A 56 -3.67 -6.77 9.28
CA ARG A 56 -4.97 -6.46 9.88
C ARG A 56 -6.12 -6.58 8.88
N VAL A 57 -5.91 -6.16 7.63
CA VAL A 57 -6.89 -6.36 6.55
C VAL A 57 -7.03 -7.84 6.22
N LYS A 58 -5.92 -8.59 6.15
CA LYS A 58 -5.92 -10.04 5.95
C LYS A 58 -6.67 -10.80 7.06
N GLU A 59 -6.50 -10.41 8.32
CA GLU A 59 -7.19 -11.00 9.47
C GLU A 59 -8.68 -10.62 9.55
N ARG A 60 -9.05 -9.44 9.05
CA ARG A 60 -10.46 -9.00 9.00
C ARG A 60 -11.21 -9.52 7.78
N GLY A 61 -10.50 -9.87 6.72
CA GLY A 61 -11.02 -10.48 5.51
C GLY A 61 -10.59 -11.93 5.36
N LEU A 62 -10.61 -12.71 6.47
CA LEU A 62 -10.30 -14.14 6.52
C LEU A 62 -10.67 -14.85 5.21
N LEU A 63 -9.62 -15.23 4.47
CA LEU A 63 -9.62 -16.37 3.55
C LEU A 63 -10.16 -17.62 4.27
#